data_AF-A0A524H0Y0-F1
#
_entry.id   AF-A0A524H0Y0-F1
#
_cell.length_a   1.000
_cell.length_b   1.000
_cell.length_c   1.000
_cell.angle_alpha   90.00
_cell.angle_beta   90.00
_cell.angle_gamma   90.00
#
_symmetry.space_group_name_H-M   'P 1'
#
loop_
_entity.id
_entity.type
_entity.pdbx_description
1 polymer ?
#
loop_
_entity_poly.entity_id
_entity_poly.type
_entity_poly.pdbx_seq_one_letter_code
_entity_poly.pdbx_strand_id
1 'polypeptide(L)'
;MRATTTKQAAVKTLRSTLFYAGAAALCVGPLFVFVWMIMTGLKTGVQNITYPPEFIFTPTLENFQAVFQQHHFFRYLMNSLIIATLATGLSLVLGLPAAYSIAKYRQGRIGMIILLARMTPFVSYLLPWYIIFRHLKLIDTYTALTLTHLIITLPMVAWLMVSFFESVPAELEDAAMIDGCSRLKSFLIIVLPLVRNGIATSA
;
A
#
# COMPACT_ATOMS: atom_id res chain seq x y z
N MET A 1 22.16 -32.53 36.63
CA MET A 1 21.71 -31.21 36.12
C MET A 1 22.16 -30.84 34.69
N ARG A 2 23.02 -31.60 33.99
CA ARG A 2 23.50 -31.26 32.61
C ARG A 2 22.70 -31.87 31.44
N ALA A 3 21.78 -32.82 31.68
CA ALA A 3 21.10 -33.56 30.61
C ALA A 3 19.82 -32.90 30.06
N THR A 4 19.24 -31.95 30.81
CA THR A 4 18.00 -31.24 30.43
C THR A 4 18.25 -30.15 29.38
N THR A 5 19.43 -29.56 29.34
CA THR A 5 19.81 -28.48 28.41
C THR A 5 20.00 -28.99 26.96
N THR A 6 20.52 -30.20 26.75
CA THR A 6 20.82 -30.72 25.40
C THR A 6 19.57 -31.10 24.62
N LYS A 7 18.57 -31.71 25.28
CA LYS A 7 17.28 -32.05 24.63
C LYS A 7 16.49 -30.80 24.27
N GLN A 8 16.50 -29.77 25.12
CA GLN A 8 15.85 -28.50 24.83
C GLN A 8 16.52 -27.75 23.66
N ALA A 9 17.85 -27.80 23.56
CA ALA A 9 18.58 -27.25 22.41
C ALA A 9 18.23 -27.99 21.11
N ALA A 10 18.20 -29.32 21.11
CA ALA A 10 17.84 -30.12 19.92
C ALA A 10 16.41 -29.85 19.44
N VAL A 11 15.44 -29.75 20.35
CA VAL A 11 14.04 -29.41 20.02
C VAL A 11 13.93 -27.98 19.47
N LYS A 12 14.69 -27.02 20.01
CA LYS A 12 14.72 -25.64 19.51
C LYS A 12 15.31 -25.57 18.09
N THR A 13 16.40 -26.30 17.82
CA THR A 13 17.02 -26.37 16.49
C THR A 13 16.09 -27.03 15.49
N LEU A 14 15.46 -28.17 15.83
CA LEU A 14 14.51 -28.85 14.95
C LEU A 14 13.31 -27.97 14.60
N ARG A 15 12.74 -27.26 15.59
CA ARG A 15 11.63 -26.32 15.37
C ARG A 15 12.05 -25.16 14.46
N SER A 16 13.27 -24.65 14.64
CA SER A 16 13.81 -23.59 13.79
C SER A 16 14.02 -24.06 12.36
N THR A 17 14.58 -25.26 12.16
CA THR A 17 14.78 -25.84 10.83
C THR A 17 13.45 -26.10 10.13
N LEU A 18 12.46 -26.66 10.83
CA LEU A 18 11.11 -26.84 10.28
C LEU A 18 10.44 -25.50 9.93
N PHE A 19 10.60 -24.48 10.76
CA PHE A 19 10.11 -23.14 10.48
C PHE A 19 10.74 -22.55 9.21
N TYR A 20 12.08 -22.59 9.10
CA TYR A 20 12.77 -22.09 7.92
C TYR A 20 12.47 -22.91 6.66
N ALA A 21 12.34 -24.22 6.77
CA ALA A 21 11.94 -25.08 5.65
C ALA A 21 10.51 -24.76 5.19
N GLY A 22 9.59 -24.55 6.12
CA GLY A 22 8.22 -24.12 5.82
C GLY A 22 8.16 -22.74 5.18
N ALA A 23 8.92 -21.77 5.71
CA ALA A 23 9.04 -20.44 5.13
C ALA A 23 9.63 -20.48 3.71
N ALA A 24 10.69 -21.27 3.49
CA ALA A 24 11.29 -21.44 2.17
C ALA A 24 10.30 -22.06 1.18
N ALA A 25 9.57 -23.11 1.59
CA ALA A 25 8.55 -23.75 0.76
C ALA A 25 7.44 -22.76 0.36
N LEU A 26 7.00 -21.89 1.27
CA LEU A 26 6.02 -20.84 0.99
C LEU A 26 6.53 -19.83 -0.05
N CYS A 27 7.83 -19.51 -0.03
CA CYS A 27 8.46 -18.59 -0.97
C CYS A 27 8.61 -19.17 -2.39
N VAL A 28 8.62 -20.50 -2.57
CA VAL A 28 8.84 -21.13 -3.88
C VAL A 28 7.79 -20.69 -4.91
N GLY A 29 6.51 -20.64 -4.54
CA GLY A 29 5.42 -20.26 -5.45
C GLY A 29 5.56 -18.84 -6.00
N PRO A 30 5.64 -17.81 -5.15
CA PRO A 30 5.86 -16.43 -5.59
C PRO A 30 7.18 -16.26 -6.38
N LEU A 31 8.27 -16.87 -5.91
CA LEU A 31 9.56 -16.79 -6.62
C LEU A 31 9.48 -17.40 -8.01
N PHE A 32 8.75 -18.51 -8.17
CA PHE A 32 8.51 -19.11 -9.48
C PHE A 32 7.81 -18.14 -10.42
N VAL A 33 6.78 -17.42 -9.96
CA VAL A 33 6.08 -16.40 -10.78
C VAL A 33 7.02 -15.29 -11.23
N PHE A 34 7.89 -14.79 -10.34
CA PHE A 34 8.88 -13.75 -10.70
C PHE A 34 9.93 -14.26 -11.69
N VAL A 35 10.46 -15.46 -11.46
CA VAL A 35 11.40 -16.10 -12.39
C VAL A 35 10.75 -16.31 -13.75
N TRP A 36 9.50 -16.76 -13.76
CA TRP A 36 8.70 -16.89 -14.98
C TRP A 36 8.54 -15.57 -15.72
N MET A 37 8.19 -14.49 -15.02
CA MET A 37 8.04 -13.15 -15.59
C MET A 37 9.34 -12.63 -16.21
N ILE A 38 10.50 -12.91 -15.58
CA ILE A 38 11.81 -12.54 -16.13
C ILE A 38 12.11 -13.37 -17.38
N MET A 39 11.86 -14.68 -17.34
CA MET A 39 12.06 -15.55 -18.50
C MET A 39 11.19 -15.13 -19.69
N THR A 40 9.91 -14.83 -19.47
CA THR A 40 9.03 -14.39 -20.56
C THR A 40 9.42 -13.04 -21.12
N GLY A 41 9.96 -12.14 -20.29
CA GLY A 41 10.55 -10.88 -20.75
C GLY A 41 11.75 -11.05 -21.68
N LEU A 42 12.53 -12.13 -21.51
CA LEU A 42 13.73 -12.43 -22.29
C LEU A 42 13.50 -13.33 -23.52
N LYS A 43 12.29 -13.90 -23.65
CA LYS A 43 11.90 -14.75 -24.78
C LYS A 43 11.35 -13.93 -25.95
N THR A 44 11.45 -14.46 -27.16
CA THR A 44 10.73 -13.88 -28.31
C THR A 44 9.21 -14.02 -28.13
N GLY A 45 8.43 -13.18 -28.83
CA GLY A 45 6.96 -13.25 -28.78
C GLY A 45 6.40 -14.62 -29.16
N VAL A 46 7.05 -15.32 -30.11
CA VAL A 46 6.70 -16.68 -30.53
C VAL A 46 6.95 -17.69 -29.39
N GLN A 47 8.12 -17.63 -28.75
CA GLN A 47 8.48 -18.52 -27.64
C GLN A 47 7.58 -18.35 -26.40
N ASN A 48 6.98 -17.17 -26.22
CA ASN A 48 6.06 -16.91 -25.11
C ASN A 48 4.71 -17.63 -25.24
N ILE A 49 4.31 -18.00 -26.47
CA ILE A 49 3.03 -18.67 -26.74
C ILE A 49 3.19 -20.16 -27.08
N THR A 50 4.42 -20.67 -27.15
CA THR A 50 4.70 -22.08 -27.46
C THR A 50 4.21 -23.03 -26.35
N TYR A 51 3.67 -24.18 -26.76
CA TYR A 51 3.29 -25.28 -25.88
C TYR A 51 3.97 -26.60 -26.30
N PRO A 52 4.68 -27.31 -25.41
CA PRO A 52 4.93 -26.99 -24.00
C PRO A 52 5.86 -25.77 -23.82
N PRO A 53 5.80 -25.06 -22.68
CA PRO A 53 6.66 -23.90 -22.47
C PRO A 53 8.15 -24.24 -22.44
N GLU A 54 8.94 -23.46 -23.19
CA GLU A 54 10.39 -23.65 -23.27
C GLU A 54 11.09 -23.04 -22.05
N PHE A 55 11.84 -23.84 -21.28
CA PHE A 55 12.67 -23.31 -20.17
C PHE A 55 14.10 -22.96 -20.60
N ILE A 56 14.55 -23.54 -21.72
CA ILE A 56 15.87 -23.31 -22.31
C ILE A 56 15.65 -22.53 -23.60
N PHE A 57 16.18 -21.32 -23.67
CA PHE A 57 16.03 -20.43 -24.82
C PHE A 57 17.24 -19.51 -24.91
N THR A 58 17.45 -18.89 -26.06
CA THR A 58 18.46 -17.83 -26.21
C THR A 58 17.87 -16.51 -25.70
N PRO A 59 18.38 -15.92 -24.60
CA PRO A 59 17.83 -14.71 -24.04
C PRO A 59 18.03 -13.52 -24.99
N THR A 60 16.99 -12.72 -25.16
CA THR A 60 16.96 -11.53 -26.01
C THR A 60 16.51 -10.31 -25.20
N LEU A 61 16.98 -9.12 -25.57
CA LEU A 61 16.55 -7.85 -24.96
C LEU A 61 15.55 -7.09 -25.85
N GLU A 62 15.03 -7.73 -26.90
CA GLU A 62 14.18 -7.09 -27.90
C GLU A 62 12.88 -6.54 -27.28
N ASN A 63 12.21 -7.31 -26.41
CA ASN A 63 11.00 -6.83 -25.72
C ASN A 63 11.28 -5.59 -24.86
N PHE A 64 12.44 -5.54 -24.19
CA PHE A 64 12.82 -4.39 -23.38
C PHE A 64 13.08 -3.16 -24.26
N GLN A 65 13.81 -3.31 -25.36
CA GLN A 65 14.04 -2.23 -26.31
C GLN A 65 12.74 -1.74 -26.95
N ALA A 66 11.85 -2.66 -27.34
CA ALA A 66 10.55 -2.35 -27.93
C ALA A 66 9.68 -1.51 -26.98
N VAL A 67 9.69 -1.80 -25.67
CA VAL A 67 8.95 -1.01 -24.68
C VAL A 67 9.41 0.45 -24.62
N PHE A 68 10.70 0.73 -24.79
CA PHE A 68 11.21 2.11 -24.76
C PHE A 68 11.14 2.82 -26.12
N GLN A 69 11.22 2.09 -27.23
CA GLN A 69 11.26 2.67 -28.58
C GLN A 69 9.89 2.76 -29.26
N GLN A 70 9.06 1.73 -29.11
CA GLN A 70 7.78 1.59 -29.81
C GLN A 70 6.59 2.03 -28.95
N HIS A 71 6.76 2.11 -27.63
CA HIS A 71 5.70 2.50 -26.70
C HIS A 71 6.06 3.76 -25.91
N HIS A 72 5.04 4.53 -25.53
CA HIS A 72 5.21 5.69 -24.64
C HIS A 72 5.38 5.26 -23.17
N PHE A 73 6.22 4.26 -22.91
CA PHE A 73 6.38 3.64 -21.60
C PHE A 73 6.73 4.66 -20.51
N PHE A 74 7.67 5.56 -20.78
CA PHE A 74 8.04 6.60 -19.82
C PHE A 74 6.87 7.52 -19.47
N ARG A 75 6.02 7.86 -20.45
CA ARG A 75 4.81 8.65 -20.21
C ARG A 75 3.82 7.90 -19.31
N TYR A 76 3.61 6.61 -19.55
CA TYR A 76 2.73 5.80 -18.71
C TYR A 76 3.24 5.67 -17.29
N LEU A 77 4.55 5.45 -17.13
CA LEU A 77 5.21 5.44 -15.83
C LEU A 77 5.04 6.77 -15.09
N MET A 78 5.27 7.89 -15.77
CA MET A 78 5.09 9.23 -15.19
C MET A 78 3.63 9.51 -14.85
N ASN A 79 2.67 9.13 -15.70
CA ASN A 79 1.24 9.27 -15.41
C ASN A 79 0.87 8.53 -14.12
N SER A 80 1.28 7.26 -13.99
CA SER A 80 1.02 6.46 -12.79
C SER A 80 1.68 7.05 -11.55
N LEU A 81 2.94 7.50 -11.66
CA LEU A 81 3.65 8.12 -10.55
C LEU A 81 2.95 9.40 -10.08
N ILE A 82 2.59 10.29 -11.00
CA ILE A 82 1.88 11.55 -10.69
C ILE A 82 0.55 11.25 -10.00
N ILE A 83 -0.28 10.37 -10.57
CA ILE A 83 -1.59 10.04 -10.01
C ILE A 83 -1.44 9.39 -8.63
N ALA A 84 -0.51 8.44 -8.47
CA ALA A 84 -0.28 7.77 -7.19
C ALA A 84 0.18 8.77 -6.11
N THR A 85 1.17 9.61 -6.42
CA THR A 85 1.68 10.61 -5.46
C THR A 85 0.60 11.62 -5.08
N LEU A 86 -0.19 12.12 -6.04
CA LEU A 86 -1.27 13.06 -5.74
C LEU A 86 -2.37 12.41 -4.91
N ALA A 87 -2.79 11.18 -5.25
CA ALA A 87 -3.82 10.47 -4.52
C ALA A 87 -3.39 10.14 -3.08
N THR A 88 -2.17 9.61 -2.91
CA THR A 88 -1.60 9.35 -1.58
C THR A 88 -1.45 10.64 -0.79
N GLY A 89 -0.86 11.69 -1.37
CA GLY A 89 -0.67 12.97 -0.69
C GLY A 89 -1.98 13.59 -0.21
N LEU A 90 -2.99 13.66 -1.08
CA LEU A 90 -4.32 14.14 -0.71
C LEU A 90 -4.99 13.25 0.35
N SER A 91 -4.81 11.94 0.27
CA SER A 91 -5.33 11.00 1.27
C SER A 91 -4.70 11.21 2.64
N LEU A 92 -3.41 11.51 2.72
CA LEU A 92 -2.74 11.84 3.98
C LEU A 92 -3.24 13.18 4.53
N VAL A 93 -3.31 14.21 3.69
CA VAL A 93 -3.76 15.56 4.11
C VAL A 93 -5.17 15.52 4.68
N LEU A 94 -6.08 14.74 4.10
CA LEU A 94 -7.47 14.64 4.54
C LEU A 94 -7.68 13.53 5.59
N GLY A 95 -7.00 12.40 5.43
CA GLY A 95 -7.17 11.20 6.25
C GLY A 95 -6.51 11.29 7.61
N LEU A 96 -5.36 11.97 7.74
CA LEU A 96 -4.68 12.11 9.03
C LEU A 96 -5.50 12.93 10.05
N PRO A 97 -6.04 14.11 9.70
CA PRO A 97 -6.92 14.84 10.63
C PRO A 97 -8.21 14.08 10.94
N ALA A 98 -8.79 13.38 9.96
CA ALA A 98 -9.99 12.58 10.16
C ALA A 98 -9.74 11.43 11.16
N ALA A 99 -8.65 10.68 10.97
CA ALA A 99 -8.25 9.60 11.85
C ALA A 99 -7.93 10.10 13.27
N TYR A 100 -7.20 11.22 13.38
CA TYR A 100 -6.90 11.84 14.66
C TYR A 100 -8.17 12.25 15.42
N SER A 101 -9.14 12.88 14.73
CA SER A 101 -10.45 13.20 15.33
C SER A 101 -11.18 11.95 15.80
N ILE A 102 -11.21 10.90 14.98
CA ILE A 102 -11.90 9.65 15.31
C ILE A 102 -11.28 8.99 16.55
N ALA A 103 -9.95 8.90 16.60
CA ALA A 103 -9.23 8.33 17.73
C ALA A 103 -9.43 9.16 19.01
N LYS A 104 -9.22 10.49 18.94
CA LYS A 104 -9.29 11.39 20.09
C LYS A 104 -10.68 11.43 20.72
N TYR A 105 -11.72 11.54 19.89
CA TYR A 105 -13.11 11.64 20.35
C TYR A 105 -13.81 10.27 20.44
N ARG A 106 -13.07 9.17 20.30
CA ARG A 106 -13.57 7.79 20.35
C ARG A 106 -14.79 7.57 19.44
N GLN A 107 -14.77 8.14 18.24
CA GLN A 107 -15.85 8.10 17.27
C GLN A 107 -15.83 6.79 16.44
N GLY A 108 -15.77 5.64 17.11
CA GLY A 108 -15.63 4.34 16.45
C GLY A 108 -16.71 4.03 15.41
N ARG A 109 -17.93 4.58 15.57
CA ARG A 109 -19.01 4.49 14.58
C ARG A 109 -18.64 5.15 13.25
N ILE A 110 -18.00 6.32 13.28
CA ILE A 110 -17.56 7.03 12.08
C ILE A 110 -16.44 6.25 11.38
N GLY A 111 -15.48 5.72 12.16
CA GLY A 111 -14.45 4.83 11.64
C GLY A 111 -15.01 3.57 10.94
N MET A 112 -16.06 2.97 11.51
CA MET A 112 -16.75 1.83 10.90
C MET A 112 -17.51 2.20 9.62
N ILE A 113 -18.14 3.38 9.57
CA ILE A 113 -18.81 3.87 8.34
C ILE A 113 -17.80 4.07 7.20
N ILE A 114 -16.63 4.63 7.50
CA ILE A 114 -15.54 4.82 6.53
C ILE A 114 -15.07 3.47 5.95
N LEU A 115 -14.95 2.44 6.79
CA LEU A 115 -14.67 1.07 6.35
C LEU A 115 -15.77 0.48 5.46
N LEU A 116 -17.03 0.63 5.87
CA LEU A 116 -18.17 0.10 5.11
C LEU A 116 -18.27 0.73 3.73
N ALA A 117 -17.99 2.04 3.61
CA ALA A 117 -17.92 2.72 2.32
C ALA A 117 -16.91 2.05 1.37
N ARG A 118 -15.79 1.54 1.89
CA ARG A 118 -14.72 0.87 1.12
C ARG A 118 -15.07 -0.57 0.70
N MET A 119 -16.11 -1.18 1.26
CA MET A 119 -16.55 -2.53 0.86
C MET A 119 -17.37 -2.52 -0.43
N THR A 120 -17.79 -1.34 -0.89
CA THR A 120 -18.47 -1.18 -2.17
C THR A 120 -17.55 -1.58 -3.33
N PRO A 121 -18.01 -2.42 -4.26
CA PRO A 121 -17.20 -2.81 -5.41
C PRO A 121 -16.75 -1.59 -6.23
N PHE A 122 -15.46 -1.53 -6.58
CA PHE A 122 -14.90 -0.40 -7.34
C PHE A 122 -15.66 -0.14 -8.65
N VAL A 123 -16.07 -1.21 -9.34
CA VAL A 123 -16.79 -1.15 -10.62
C VAL A 123 -18.14 -0.42 -10.48
N SER A 124 -18.78 -0.46 -9.30
CA SER A 124 -20.04 0.24 -9.04
C SER A 124 -19.90 1.76 -9.11
N TYR A 125 -18.70 2.30 -8.91
CA TYR A 125 -18.45 3.73 -8.99
C TYR A 125 -18.19 4.22 -10.42
N LEU A 126 -17.88 3.34 -11.36
CA LEU A 126 -17.42 3.71 -12.71
C LEU A 126 -18.43 4.61 -13.45
N LEU A 127 -19.70 4.21 -13.48
CA LEU A 127 -20.75 4.95 -14.18
C LEU A 127 -21.08 6.29 -13.49
N PRO A 128 -21.30 6.35 -12.16
CA PRO A 128 -21.46 7.63 -11.45
C PRO A 128 -20.31 8.60 -11.69
N TRP A 129 -19.06 8.15 -11.58
CA TRP A 129 -17.88 8.98 -11.83
C TRP A 129 -17.83 9.51 -13.26
N TYR A 130 -18.11 8.65 -14.25
CA TYR A 130 -18.13 9.07 -15.64
C TYR A 130 -19.14 10.20 -15.87
N ILE A 131 -20.36 10.07 -15.32
CA ILE A 131 -21.40 11.10 -15.44
C ILE A 131 -20.93 12.40 -14.78
N ILE A 132 -20.43 12.35 -13.54
CA ILE A 132 -19.96 13.53 -12.80
C ILE A 132 -18.81 14.21 -13.54
N PHE A 133 -17.78 13.48 -13.95
CA PHE A 133 -16.63 14.05 -14.65
C PHE A 133 -16.99 14.57 -16.04
N ARG A 134 -17.97 13.97 -16.72
CA ARG A 134 -18.49 14.52 -17.97
C ARG A 134 -19.12 15.89 -17.76
N HIS A 135 -19.98 16.02 -16.76
CA HIS A 135 -20.61 17.30 -16.44
C HIS A 135 -19.60 18.36 -16.00
N LEU A 136 -18.59 17.96 -15.23
CA LEU A 136 -17.51 18.83 -14.78
C LEU A 136 -16.44 19.10 -15.87
N LYS A 137 -16.55 18.48 -17.05
CA LYS A 137 -15.54 18.53 -18.13
C LYS A 137 -14.13 18.11 -17.67
N LEU A 138 -14.06 17.14 -16.75
CA LEU A 138 -12.83 16.57 -16.20
C LEU A 138 -12.43 15.23 -16.85
N ILE A 139 -13.15 14.79 -17.89
CA ILE A 139 -12.81 13.57 -18.63
C ILE A 139 -11.38 13.68 -19.20
N ASP A 140 -10.64 12.58 -19.15
CA ASP A 140 -9.27 12.46 -19.65
C ASP A 140 -8.26 13.39 -18.96
N THR A 141 -8.47 13.64 -17.65
CA THR A 141 -7.56 14.45 -16.83
C THR A 141 -6.95 13.65 -15.67
N TYR A 142 -5.75 14.05 -15.24
CA TYR A 142 -5.15 13.54 -14.00
C TYR A 142 -6.02 13.80 -12.78
N THR A 143 -6.75 14.92 -12.76
CA THR A 143 -7.66 15.27 -11.66
C THR A 143 -8.75 14.23 -11.49
N ALA A 144 -9.42 13.82 -12.57
CA ALA A 144 -10.44 12.79 -12.51
C ALA A 144 -9.88 11.45 -11.99
N LEU A 145 -8.72 11.04 -12.49
CA LEU A 145 -8.07 9.80 -12.05
C LEU A 145 -7.64 9.89 -10.58
N THR A 146 -7.06 11.01 -10.15
CA THR A 146 -6.64 11.23 -8.76
C THR A 146 -7.83 11.15 -7.80
N LEU A 147 -8.93 11.83 -8.13
CA LEU A 147 -10.16 11.81 -7.33
C LEU A 147 -10.79 10.40 -7.27
N THR A 148 -10.70 9.63 -8.36
CA THR A 148 -11.17 8.24 -8.38
C THR A 148 -10.36 7.36 -7.43
N HIS A 149 -9.03 7.50 -7.44
CA HIS A 149 -8.16 6.76 -6.52
C HIS A 149 -8.35 7.17 -5.06
N LEU A 150 -8.68 8.44 -4.81
CA LEU A 150 -8.91 8.99 -3.47
C LEU A 150 -10.00 8.24 -2.70
N ILE A 151 -11.06 7.75 -3.37
CA ILE A 151 -12.12 6.95 -2.73
C ILE A 151 -11.57 5.67 -2.11
N ILE A 152 -10.51 5.10 -2.66
CA ILE A 152 -9.91 3.86 -2.14
C ILE A 152 -8.86 4.19 -1.08
N THR A 153 -7.99 5.16 -1.38
CA THR A 153 -6.81 5.45 -0.55
C THR A 153 -7.17 6.20 0.73
N LEU A 154 -8.10 7.17 0.69
CA LEU A 154 -8.47 7.97 1.86
C LEU A 154 -9.08 7.13 2.98
N PRO A 155 -10.07 6.24 2.75
CA PRO A 155 -10.59 5.38 3.81
C PRO A 155 -9.54 4.44 4.39
N MET A 156 -8.60 3.95 3.57
CA MET A 156 -7.51 3.10 4.03
C MET A 156 -6.58 3.86 4.99
N VAL A 157 -6.13 5.05 4.58
CA VAL A 157 -5.30 5.92 5.41
C VAL A 157 -6.01 6.26 6.71
N ALA A 158 -7.26 6.72 6.63
CA ALA A 158 -8.02 7.12 7.80
C ALA A 158 -8.17 5.95 8.77
N TRP A 159 -8.59 4.78 8.29
CA TRP A 159 -8.81 3.63 9.14
C TRP A 159 -7.53 3.08 9.77
N LEU A 160 -6.45 2.91 8.98
CA LEU A 160 -5.19 2.39 9.50
C LEU A 160 -4.62 3.33 10.58
N MET A 161 -4.69 4.63 10.35
CA MET A 161 -4.13 5.64 11.24
C MET A 161 -4.90 5.80 12.56
N VAL A 162 -6.18 5.41 12.65
CA VAL A 162 -6.92 5.43 13.93
C VAL A 162 -6.16 4.64 14.99
N SER A 163 -5.72 3.41 14.66
CA SER A 163 -5.00 2.55 15.60
C SER A 163 -3.66 3.14 16.06
N PHE A 164 -2.95 3.83 15.16
CA PHE A 164 -1.71 4.51 15.49
C PHE A 164 -1.97 5.73 16.39
N PHE A 165 -3.00 6.53 16.12
CA PHE A 165 -3.34 7.67 16.96
C PHE A 165 -3.86 7.26 18.34
N GLU A 166 -4.60 6.16 18.45
CA GLU A 166 -5.04 5.60 19.75
C GLU A 166 -3.87 5.15 20.64
N SER A 167 -2.72 4.82 20.04
CA SER A 167 -1.51 4.44 20.78
C SER A 167 -0.75 5.63 21.39
N VAL A 168 -1.08 6.86 21.00
CA VAL A 168 -0.43 8.07 21.50
C VAL A 168 -0.99 8.42 22.89
N PRO A 169 -0.14 8.53 23.94
CA PRO A 169 -0.60 8.94 25.27
C PRO A 169 -1.21 10.35 25.24
N ALA A 170 -2.42 10.49 25.79
CA ALA A 170 -3.16 11.75 25.76
C ALA A 170 -2.45 12.85 26.57
N GLU A 171 -1.68 12.47 27.58
CA GLU A 171 -0.94 13.35 28.48
C GLU A 171 0.10 14.20 27.74
N LEU A 172 0.64 13.71 26.62
CA LEU A 172 1.60 14.47 25.80
C LEU A 172 0.93 15.68 25.14
N GLU A 173 -0.31 15.52 24.67
CA GLU A 173 -1.06 16.61 24.09
C GLU A 173 -1.53 17.61 25.16
N ASP A 174 -1.95 17.10 26.33
CA ASP A 174 -2.40 17.94 27.44
C ASP A 174 -1.25 18.78 27.99
N ALA A 175 -0.05 18.21 28.14
CA ALA A 175 1.16 18.95 28.52
C ALA A 175 1.48 20.06 27.51
N ALA A 176 1.40 19.76 26.21
CA ALA A 176 1.64 20.75 25.17
C ALA A 176 0.65 21.92 25.21
N MET A 177 -0.61 21.63 25.54
CA MET A 177 -1.64 22.67 25.69
C MET A 177 -1.41 23.53 26.94
N ILE A 178 -0.90 22.96 28.02
CA ILE A 178 -0.46 23.71 29.22
C ILE A 178 0.71 24.64 28.87
N ASP A 179 1.64 24.19 28.00
CA ASP A 179 2.74 25.00 27.46
C ASP A 179 2.30 26.04 26.40
N GLY A 180 0.98 26.21 26.20
CA GLY A 180 0.42 27.22 25.31
C GLY A 180 0.34 26.80 23.83
N CYS A 181 0.55 25.53 23.49
CA CYS A 181 0.31 25.07 22.12
C CYS A 181 -1.19 24.97 21.81
N SER A 182 -1.58 25.44 20.63
CA SER A 182 -2.92 25.16 20.10
C SER A 182 -3.07 23.68 19.73
N ARG A 183 -4.31 23.18 19.65
CA ARG A 183 -4.59 21.78 19.27
C ARG A 183 -3.97 21.40 17.93
N LEU A 184 -4.09 22.27 16.92
CA LEU A 184 -3.49 22.05 15.60
C LEU A 184 -1.97 21.98 15.68
N LYS A 185 -1.35 22.87 16.48
CA LYS A 185 0.11 22.88 16.67
C LYS A 185 0.58 21.61 17.40
N SER A 186 -0.15 21.17 18.43
CA SER A 186 0.12 19.92 19.14
C SER A 186 0.02 18.71 18.21
N PHE A 187 -1.03 18.65 17.38
CA PHE A 187 -1.18 17.62 16.35
C PHE A 187 0.01 17.58 15.37
N LEU A 188 0.40 18.73 14.82
CA LEU A 188 1.47 18.80 13.81
C LEU A 188 2.87 18.51 14.37
N ILE A 189 3.18 18.99 15.57
CA ILE A 189 4.55 18.98 16.11
C ILE A 189 4.80 17.80 17.06
N ILE A 190 3.75 17.26 17.69
CA ILE A 190 3.88 16.18 18.69
C ILE A 190 3.28 14.89 18.14
N VAL A 191 1.98 14.91 17.80
CA VAL A 191 1.26 13.68 17.45
C VAL A 191 1.76 13.10 16.14
N LEU A 192 1.85 13.89 15.05
CA LEU A 192 2.28 13.40 13.74
C LEU A 192 3.68 12.77 13.74
N PRO A 193 4.73 13.37 14.35
CA PRO A 193 6.05 12.75 14.42
C PRO A 193 6.09 11.44 15.21
N LEU A 194 5.27 11.30 16.25
CA LEU A 194 5.18 10.06 17.04
C LEU A 194 4.60 8.91 16.21
N VAL A 195 3.64 9.19 15.34
CA VAL A 195 3.01 8.19 14.47
C VAL A 195 3.64 8.09 13.07
N ARG A 196 4.83 8.66 12.86
CA ARG A 196 5.49 8.72 11.54
C ARG A 196 5.62 7.35 10.84
N ASN A 197 5.81 6.28 11.62
CA ASN A 197 5.90 4.92 11.08
C ASN A 197 4.53 4.45 10.54
N GLY A 198 3.43 4.85 11.19
CA GLY A 198 2.08 4.62 10.70
C GLY A 198 1.80 5.42 9.43
N ILE A 199 2.27 6.67 9.35
CA ILE A 199 2.18 7.48 8.14
C ILE A 199 2.92 6.78 6.98
N ALA A 200 4.16 6.33 7.21
CA ALA A 200 4.93 5.59 6.21
C ALA A 200 4.30 4.25 5.79
N THR A 201 3.52 3.61 6.67
CA THR A 201 2.83 2.35 6.37
C THR A 201 1.52 2.58 5.60
N SER A 202 0.88 3.73 5.81
CA SER A 202 -0.41 4.09 5.19
C SER A 202 -0.26 4.80 3.84
N ALA A 203 0.91 5.41 3.58
CA ALA A 203 1.24 6.13 2.35
C ALA A 203 1.55 5.18 1.18
#